data_AF-A0A3M1YNL0-F1
#
_entry.id   AF-A0A3M1YNL0-F1
#
_cell.length_a   1.000
_cell.length_b   1.000
_cell.length_c   1.000
_cell.angle_alpha   90.00
_cell.angle_beta   90.00
_cell.angle_gamma   90.00
#
_symmetry.space_group_name_H-M   'P 1'
#
loop_
_entity.id
_entity.type
_entity.pdbx_description
1 polymer ?
#
loop_
_entity_poly.entity_id
_entity_poly.type
_entity_poly.pdbx_seq_one_letter_code
_entity_poly.pdbx_strand_id
1 'polypeptide(L)'
;MIRLTCTVMALLLSLVACNGTSALPTENITPSTEPLLGDVSIIHPEDGSIIYSELLWVDGETSDWQGGAFNLHLLDLDDNLIAQANVQPENDGTWRVTLEHGYQGEPIEATLVIVSEDEQVLASRSIVIAGMAYRPEGVFGSITFPISGSSFGGDSFAVHGTASGVFENSFIVVLEAADGTVIDQEIVTAFNPFYVDEMPWETELETNGYTGEATIRAYAISPSDGQEEPLGSVNITITVAAG
;
A
#
# COMPACT_ATOMS: atom_id res chain seq x y z
N MET A 1 -25.74 53.72 -29.39
CA MET A 1 -26.76 52.65 -29.48
C MET A 1 -26.76 51.97 -28.10
N ILE A 2 -27.80 52.05 -27.25
CA ILE A 2 -29.14 51.41 -27.35
C ILE A 2 -29.02 49.88 -27.17
N ARG A 3 -29.55 49.16 -26.16
CA ARG A 3 -30.34 49.44 -24.90
C ARG A 3 -29.71 48.64 -23.73
N LEU A 4 -30.01 48.74 -22.42
CA LEU A 4 -31.01 49.45 -21.57
C LEU A 4 -32.40 48.78 -21.31
N THR A 5 -32.47 47.91 -20.29
CA THR A 5 -33.66 47.29 -19.65
C THR A 5 -33.27 46.87 -18.22
N CYS A 6 -33.90 47.18 -17.07
CA CYS A 6 -35.28 47.61 -16.71
C CYS A 6 -36.38 46.76 -17.36
N THR A 7 -37.38 46.17 -16.69
CA THR A 7 -37.86 46.26 -15.29
C THR A 7 -38.37 44.85 -14.87
N VAL A 8 -39.15 44.53 -13.83
CA VAL A 8 -40.26 45.20 -13.08
C VAL A 8 -40.23 44.73 -11.60
N MET A 9 -40.67 45.58 -10.67
CA MET A 9 -41.05 45.20 -9.31
C MET A 9 -42.57 45.39 -9.13
N ALA A 10 -43.30 44.34 -8.76
CA ALA A 10 -44.72 44.37 -8.38
C ALA A 10 -44.99 43.12 -7.52
N LEU A 11 -45.09 43.19 -6.19
CA LEU A 11 -46.17 43.80 -5.39
C LEU A 11 -47.55 43.21 -5.69
N LEU A 12 -47.97 42.25 -4.88
CA LEU A 12 -49.38 41.88 -4.71
C LEU A 12 -49.60 41.36 -3.28
N LEU A 13 -50.04 42.27 -2.39
CA LEU A 13 -50.74 41.89 -1.16
C LEU A 13 -52.08 41.28 -1.56
N SER A 14 -52.44 40.13 -0.99
CA SER A 14 -53.84 39.87 -0.64
C SER A 14 -54.04 38.66 0.28
N LEU A 15 -54.96 38.85 1.23
CA LEU A 15 -55.79 37.85 1.92
C LEU A 15 -55.24 37.16 3.18
N VAL A 16 -55.90 37.54 4.28
CA VAL A 16 -55.87 36.96 5.63
C VAL A 16 -56.99 35.92 5.76
N ALA A 17 -56.76 34.96 6.67
CA ALA A 17 -57.72 34.02 7.27
C ALA A 17 -58.24 32.86 6.40
N CYS A 18 -57.86 31.64 6.81
CA CYS A 18 -58.84 30.78 7.48
C CYS A 18 -58.15 29.84 8.49
N ASN A 19 -58.54 29.90 9.77
CA ASN A 19 -58.06 28.94 10.77
C ASN A 19 -58.68 27.57 10.52
N GLY A 20 -57.89 26.64 10.01
CA GLY A 20 -58.21 25.21 9.99
C GLY A 20 -57.14 24.46 10.78
N THR A 21 -57.30 24.35 12.10
CA THR A 21 -56.44 23.50 12.94
C THR A 21 -56.79 22.03 12.72
N SER A 22 -56.47 21.52 11.54
CA SER A 22 -56.25 20.10 11.35
C SER A 22 -55.02 19.73 12.18
N ALA A 23 -55.18 18.87 13.18
CA ALA A 23 -54.04 18.24 13.80
C ALA A 23 -53.30 17.48 12.69
N LEU A 24 -52.10 17.98 12.33
CA LEU A 24 -51.24 17.25 11.41
C LEU A 24 -51.01 15.85 11.99
N PRO A 25 -51.09 14.78 11.19
CA PRO A 25 -50.68 13.48 11.67
C PRO A 25 -49.25 13.63 12.18
N THR A 26 -49.00 13.20 13.42
CA THR A 26 -47.64 13.13 13.94
C THR A 26 -46.92 12.07 13.12
N GLU A 27 -46.26 12.48 12.04
CA GLU A 27 -45.38 11.60 11.28
C GLU A 27 -44.34 11.11 12.26
N ASN A 28 -44.43 9.83 12.59
CA ASN A 28 -43.49 9.15 13.44
C ASN A 28 -42.23 8.95 12.58
N ILE A 29 -41.43 10.01 12.47
CA ILE A 29 -40.16 10.03 11.75
C ILE A 29 -39.23 9.07 12.48
N THR A 30 -39.32 7.79 12.13
CA THR A 30 -38.34 6.80 12.54
C THR A 30 -37.02 7.24 11.93
N PRO A 31 -35.98 7.53 12.73
CA PRO A 31 -34.69 7.91 12.18
C PRO A 31 -34.21 6.77 11.29
N SER A 32 -34.02 7.06 10.00
CA SER A 32 -33.39 6.12 9.09
C SER A 32 -31.94 6.02 9.51
N THR A 33 -31.56 4.93 10.17
CA THR A 33 -30.16 4.60 10.38
C THR A 33 -29.53 4.44 9.00
N GLU A 34 -28.58 5.30 8.69
CA GLU A 34 -27.77 5.21 7.48
C GLU A 34 -27.06 3.85 7.45
N PRO A 35 -27.12 3.10 6.33
CA PRO A 35 -26.49 1.78 6.28
C PRO A 35 -24.97 1.94 6.44
N LEU A 36 -24.39 1.15 7.35
CA LEU A 36 -22.94 1.08 7.48
C LEU A 36 -22.38 0.43 6.21
N LEU A 37 -21.55 1.16 5.47
CA LEU A 37 -20.99 0.70 4.20
C LEU A 37 -19.97 -0.44 4.34
N GLY A 38 -19.44 -0.66 5.55
CA GLY A 38 -18.29 -1.52 5.83
C GLY A 38 -16.97 -0.73 5.85
N ASP A 39 -15.86 -1.43 6.04
CA ASP A 39 -14.51 -0.88 6.03
C ASP A 39 -13.80 -1.21 4.72
N VAL A 40 -12.93 -0.31 4.26
CA VAL A 40 -12.00 -0.51 3.12
C VAL A 40 -10.60 -0.11 3.59
N SER A 41 -9.59 -0.90 3.27
CA SER A 41 -8.18 -0.63 3.64
C SER A 41 -7.27 -0.70 2.41
N ILE A 42 -6.23 0.13 2.39
CA ILE A 42 -5.10 0.01 1.46
C ILE A 42 -3.98 -0.73 2.20
N ILE A 43 -3.51 -1.83 1.63
CA ILE A 43 -2.39 -2.62 2.15
C ILE A 43 -1.10 -2.18 1.47
N HIS A 44 -1.04 -2.22 0.13
CA HIS A 44 0.08 -1.69 -0.66
C HIS A 44 -0.37 -0.54 -1.56
N PRO A 45 0.47 0.49 -1.76
CA PRO A 45 1.74 0.75 -1.07
C PRO A 45 1.54 1.17 0.40
N GLU A 46 2.57 0.99 1.22
CA GLU A 46 2.60 1.47 2.60
C GLU A 46 2.85 3.00 2.66
N ASP A 47 2.48 3.63 3.79
CA ASP A 47 2.73 5.05 4.03
C ASP A 47 4.25 5.39 3.98
N GLY A 48 4.62 6.33 3.10
CA GLY A 48 6.02 6.74 2.87
C GLY A 48 6.74 6.01 1.74
N SER A 49 6.10 5.03 1.10
CA SER A 49 6.67 4.29 -0.06
C SER A 49 7.07 5.23 -1.20
N ILE A 50 8.20 4.95 -1.87
CA ILE A 50 8.68 5.72 -3.03
C ILE A 50 8.53 4.88 -4.31
N ILE A 51 7.85 5.46 -5.31
CA ILE A 51 7.45 4.81 -6.56
C ILE A 51 8.17 5.48 -7.74
N TYR A 52 9.01 4.73 -8.45
CA TYR A 52 9.82 5.24 -9.59
C TYR A 52 9.26 4.84 -10.97
N SER A 53 8.00 4.44 -11.02
CA SER A 53 7.27 3.94 -12.19
C SER A 53 6.14 4.89 -12.57
N GLU A 54 5.69 4.85 -13.83
CA GLU A 54 4.48 5.54 -14.31
C GLU A 54 3.18 4.77 -14.02
N LEU A 55 3.34 3.52 -13.60
CA LEU A 55 2.30 2.58 -13.21
C LEU A 55 2.44 2.31 -11.71
N LEU A 56 1.33 2.45 -10.98
CA LEU A 56 1.24 2.25 -9.54
C LEU A 56 0.27 1.11 -9.24
N TRP A 57 0.78 0.06 -8.59
CA TRP A 57 -0.05 -1.00 -8.02
C TRP A 57 -0.62 -0.57 -6.69
N VAL A 58 -1.92 -0.81 -6.52
CA VAL A 58 -2.58 -0.65 -5.22
C VAL A 58 -3.43 -1.89 -4.98
N ASP A 59 -3.24 -2.52 -3.83
CA ASP A 59 -4.11 -3.58 -3.35
C ASP A 59 -4.48 -3.40 -1.87
N GLY A 60 -5.52 -4.11 -1.48
CA GLY A 60 -6.09 -3.98 -0.16
C GLY A 60 -7.25 -4.92 0.09
N GLU A 61 -7.94 -4.68 1.19
CA GLU A 61 -9.05 -5.50 1.67
C GLU A 61 -10.29 -4.66 1.96
N THR A 62 -11.40 -5.36 2.15
CA THR A 62 -12.68 -4.83 2.60
C THR A 62 -13.27 -5.74 3.67
N SER A 63 -13.93 -5.16 4.67
CA SER A 63 -14.63 -5.90 5.74
C SER A 63 -16.08 -5.44 5.81
N ASP A 64 -17.01 -6.41 5.82
CA ASP A 64 -18.46 -6.16 5.84
C ASP A 64 -18.97 -5.19 4.74
N TRP A 65 -18.23 -5.07 3.63
CA TRP A 65 -18.46 -4.05 2.60
C TRP A 65 -19.74 -4.29 1.79
N GLN A 66 -20.57 -3.25 1.71
CA GLN A 66 -21.85 -3.22 1.00
C GLN A 66 -21.94 -2.10 -0.05
N GLY A 67 -20.95 -1.21 -0.11
CA GLY A 67 -20.96 -0.01 -0.97
C GLY A 67 -20.66 -0.23 -2.45
N GLY A 68 -20.68 -1.47 -2.96
CA GLY A 68 -20.46 -1.75 -4.39
C GLY A 68 -19.03 -1.48 -4.85
N ALA A 69 -18.86 -0.66 -5.88
CA ALA A 69 -17.56 -0.20 -6.37
C ALA A 69 -17.19 1.14 -5.71
N PHE A 70 -15.89 1.42 -5.59
CA PHE A 70 -15.38 2.70 -5.09
C PHE A 70 -14.38 3.31 -6.09
N ASN A 71 -14.07 4.59 -5.93
CA ASN A 71 -13.06 5.25 -6.75
C ASN A 71 -11.77 5.42 -5.94
N LEU A 72 -10.65 5.03 -6.54
CA LEU A 72 -9.32 5.25 -6.00
C LEU A 72 -8.69 6.41 -6.77
N HIS A 73 -8.36 7.49 -6.07
CA HIS A 73 -7.72 8.68 -6.60
C HIS A 73 -6.26 8.74 -6.15
N LEU A 74 -5.40 9.25 -7.02
CA LEU A 74 -4.04 9.69 -6.70
C LEU A 74 -4.00 11.21 -6.83
N LEU A 75 -3.77 11.91 -5.72
CA LEU A 75 -3.77 13.37 -5.62
C LEU A 75 -2.35 13.90 -5.36
N ASP A 76 -2.04 15.11 -5.82
CA ASP A 76 -0.84 15.84 -5.37
C ASP A 76 -1.09 16.60 -4.04
N LEU A 77 -0.08 17.34 -3.57
CA LEU A 77 -0.16 18.15 -2.34
C LEU A 77 -1.15 19.32 -2.38
N ASP A 78 -1.61 19.73 -3.56
CA ASP A 78 -2.59 20.81 -3.76
C ASP A 78 -4.00 20.22 -4.05
N ASP A 79 -4.23 18.94 -3.72
CA ASP A 79 -5.43 18.14 -4.01
C ASP A 79 -5.78 18.01 -5.52
N ASN A 80 -4.83 18.26 -6.43
CA ASN A 80 -5.08 18.04 -7.86
C ASN A 80 -5.04 16.54 -8.18
N LEU A 81 -6.02 16.09 -8.98
CA LEU A 81 -6.08 14.71 -9.45
C LEU A 81 -4.98 14.41 -10.48
N ILE A 82 -4.07 13.50 -10.12
CA ILE A 82 -3.04 12.96 -11.00
C ILE A 82 -3.61 11.77 -11.81
N ALA A 83 -4.25 10.82 -11.13
CA ALA A 83 -4.83 9.62 -11.73
C ALA A 83 -6.03 9.12 -10.92
N GLN A 84 -6.90 8.33 -11.57
CA GLN A 84 -8.01 7.64 -10.89
C GLN A 84 -8.29 6.28 -11.51
N ALA A 85 -8.84 5.37 -10.70
CA ALA A 85 -9.43 4.12 -11.16
C ALA A 85 -10.74 3.83 -10.41
N ASN A 86 -11.69 3.18 -11.08
CA ASN A 86 -12.85 2.60 -10.43
C ASN A 86 -12.55 1.15 -10.07
N VAL A 87 -12.78 0.78 -8.82
CA VAL A 87 -12.37 -0.50 -8.23
C VAL A 87 -13.61 -1.25 -7.75
N GLN A 88 -13.75 -2.49 -8.18
CA GLN A 88 -14.76 -3.43 -7.71
C GLN A 88 -14.07 -4.52 -6.90
N PRO A 89 -14.31 -4.61 -5.57
CA PRO A 89 -13.79 -5.70 -4.76
C PRO A 89 -14.24 -7.08 -5.24
N GLU A 90 -13.39 -8.07 -5.02
CA GLU A 90 -13.65 -9.48 -5.25
C GLU A 90 -14.56 -10.07 -4.16
N ASN A 91 -15.14 -11.26 -4.41
CA ASN A 91 -16.11 -11.87 -3.50
C ASN A 91 -15.52 -12.35 -2.16
N ASP A 92 -14.19 -12.40 -2.03
CA ASP A 92 -13.48 -12.73 -0.80
C ASP A 92 -13.10 -11.48 0.03
N GLY A 93 -13.46 -10.28 -0.45
CA GLY A 93 -13.16 -9.01 0.19
C GLY A 93 -11.84 -8.37 -0.27
N THR A 94 -11.00 -9.08 -1.03
CA THR A 94 -9.76 -8.50 -1.57
C THR A 94 -10.04 -7.58 -2.76
N TRP A 95 -9.14 -6.65 -3.04
CA TRP A 95 -9.21 -5.81 -4.24
C TRP A 95 -7.82 -5.38 -4.68
N ARG A 96 -7.71 -5.07 -5.98
CA ARG A 96 -6.41 -4.81 -6.64
C ARG A 96 -6.60 -4.03 -7.92
N VAL A 97 -5.73 -3.06 -8.16
CA VAL A 97 -5.75 -2.23 -9.37
C VAL A 97 -4.35 -1.72 -9.73
N THR A 98 -4.13 -1.43 -11.01
CA THR A 98 -2.97 -0.69 -11.50
C THR A 98 -3.45 0.67 -11.99
N LEU A 99 -2.96 1.77 -11.39
CA LEU A 99 -3.18 3.12 -11.88
C LEU A 99 -2.06 3.52 -12.83
N GLU A 100 -2.42 3.97 -14.03
CA GLU A 100 -1.50 4.66 -14.93
C GLU A 100 -1.52 6.16 -14.58
N HIS A 101 -0.44 6.68 -14.01
CA HIS A 101 -0.33 8.10 -13.62
C HIS A 101 0.67 8.90 -14.46
N GLY A 102 1.56 8.25 -15.21
CA GLY A 102 2.41 8.90 -16.22
C GLY A 102 3.39 9.95 -15.68
N TYR A 103 3.63 9.97 -14.36
CA TYR A 103 4.49 10.96 -13.73
C TYR A 103 5.96 10.62 -13.94
N GLN A 104 6.72 11.54 -14.54
CA GLN A 104 8.15 11.37 -14.84
C GLN A 104 9.05 12.46 -14.20
N GLY A 105 8.50 13.29 -13.30
CA GLY A 105 9.19 14.45 -12.73
C GLY A 105 10.11 14.16 -11.55
N GLU A 106 10.60 15.23 -10.92
CA GLU A 106 11.27 15.19 -9.60
C GLU A 106 10.35 14.55 -8.55
N PRO A 107 10.88 13.91 -7.49
CA PRO A 107 10.05 13.30 -6.46
C PRO A 107 9.03 14.29 -5.85
N ILE A 108 7.75 13.93 -5.88
CA ILE A 108 6.66 14.68 -5.22
C ILE A 108 5.90 13.77 -4.25
N GLU A 109 5.46 14.36 -3.14
CA GLU A 109 4.47 13.73 -2.25
C GLU A 109 3.11 13.67 -2.97
N ALA A 110 2.43 12.54 -2.82
CA ALA A 110 1.11 12.28 -3.38
C ALA A 110 0.27 11.46 -2.40
N THR A 111 -1.04 11.63 -2.43
CA THR A 111 -1.98 10.91 -1.56
C THR A 111 -2.84 9.97 -2.38
N LEU A 112 -2.82 8.68 -2.06
CA LEU A 112 -3.85 7.74 -2.49
C LEU A 112 -5.07 7.93 -1.59
N VAL A 113 -6.25 8.10 -2.20
CA VAL A 113 -7.52 8.29 -1.48
C VAL A 113 -8.58 7.39 -2.09
N ILE A 114 -9.22 6.55 -1.27
CA ILE A 114 -10.42 5.82 -1.67
C ILE A 114 -11.65 6.65 -1.28
N VAL A 115 -12.54 6.89 -2.25
CA VAL A 115 -13.82 7.56 -2.04
C VAL A 115 -15.00 6.69 -2.47
N SER A 116 -16.10 6.75 -1.72
CA SER A 116 -17.38 6.13 -2.08
C SER A 116 -18.06 6.86 -3.25
N GLU A 117 -19.20 6.33 -3.73
CA GLU A 117 -20.04 7.02 -4.72
C GLU A 117 -20.58 8.37 -4.20
N ASP A 118 -20.75 8.52 -2.88
CA ASP A 118 -21.21 9.74 -2.21
C ASP A 118 -20.03 10.68 -1.79
N GLU A 119 -18.86 10.52 -2.41
CA GLU A 119 -17.63 11.31 -2.17
C GLU A 119 -17.06 11.22 -0.73
N GLN A 120 -17.50 10.24 0.08
CA GLN A 120 -16.93 10.00 1.40
C GLN A 120 -15.55 9.33 1.29
N VAL A 121 -14.52 9.91 1.91
CA VAL A 121 -13.21 9.26 2.08
C VAL A 121 -13.33 8.04 2.99
N LEU A 122 -12.93 6.88 2.48
CA LEU A 122 -12.95 5.60 3.18
C LEU A 122 -11.57 5.23 3.74
N ALA A 123 -10.52 5.47 2.96
CA ALA A 123 -9.13 5.23 3.34
C ALA A 123 -8.18 6.17 2.60
N SER A 124 -6.97 6.37 3.13
CA SER A 124 -5.88 7.04 2.43
C SER A 124 -4.49 6.50 2.80
N ARG A 125 -3.52 6.77 1.91
CA ARG A 125 -2.07 6.54 2.10
C ARG A 125 -1.28 7.71 1.54
N SER A 126 -0.20 8.10 2.21
CA SER A 126 0.78 9.05 1.68
C SER A 126 1.94 8.31 1.02
N ILE A 127 2.33 8.70 -0.18
CA ILE A 127 3.45 8.11 -0.94
C ILE A 127 4.27 9.21 -1.62
N VAL A 128 5.43 8.84 -2.14
CA VAL A 128 6.21 9.68 -3.06
C VAL A 128 6.19 9.04 -4.45
N ILE A 129 5.87 9.82 -5.47
CA ILE A 129 6.00 9.39 -6.88
C ILE A 129 7.11 10.19 -7.56
N ALA A 130 7.89 9.51 -8.40
CA ALA A 130 9.04 10.10 -9.10
C ALA A 130 9.24 9.43 -10.47
N GLY A 131 9.89 10.13 -11.41
CA GLY A 131 10.34 9.49 -12.63
C GLY A 131 11.50 8.52 -12.40
N MET A 132 11.60 7.47 -13.21
CA MET A 132 12.69 6.47 -13.17
C MET A 132 14.11 7.08 -13.15
N ALA A 133 14.29 8.27 -13.76
CA ALA A 133 15.56 9.00 -13.77
C ALA A 133 16.02 9.52 -12.38
N TYR A 134 15.13 9.50 -11.38
CA TYR A 134 15.41 9.91 -9.99
C TYR A 134 15.59 8.71 -9.04
N ARG A 135 15.45 7.47 -9.55
CA ARG A 135 15.72 6.27 -8.76
C ARG A 135 17.21 6.23 -8.39
N PRO A 136 17.58 5.99 -7.12
CA PRO A 136 18.98 5.87 -6.75
C PRO A 136 19.65 4.72 -7.50
N GLU A 137 20.91 4.91 -7.92
CA GLU A 137 21.69 3.85 -8.56
C GLU A 137 22.19 2.84 -7.51
N GLY A 138 22.10 1.54 -7.83
CA GLY A 138 22.62 0.44 -7.01
C GLY A 138 21.54 -0.51 -6.50
N VAL A 139 21.96 -1.38 -5.58
CA VAL A 139 21.13 -2.37 -4.88
C VAL A 139 21.17 -2.05 -3.38
N PHE A 140 20.00 -2.04 -2.74
CA PHE A 140 19.87 -1.71 -1.31
C PHE A 140 18.69 -2.47 -0.71
N GLY A 141 18.82 -2.84 0.56
CA GLY A 141 17.80 -3.57 1.29
C GLY A 141 18.16 -3.67 2.77
N SER A 142 17.45 -4.55 3.47
CA SER A 142 17.74 -4.92 4.84
C SER A 142 17.14 -6.27 5.19
N ILE A 143 17.62 -6.90 6.26
CA ILE A 143 16.90 -7.97 6.97
C ILE A 143 16.25 -7.31 8.18
N THR A 144 14.92 -7.35 8.26
CA THR A 144 14.13 -6.74 9.35
C THR A 144 13.76 -7.76 10.42
N PHE A 145 13.60 -9.03 10.02
CA PHE A 145 13.47 -10.17 10.92
C PHE A 145 14.33 -11.35 10.42
N PRO A 146 15.10 -12.03 11.28
CA PRO A 146 15.26 -11.78 12.70
C PRO A 146 16.11 -10.55 13.03
N ILE A 147 16.06 -10.11 14.28
CA ILE A 147 17.00 -9.12 14.82
C ILE A 147 18.28 -9.78 15.35
N SER A 148 19.38 -9.01 15.39
CA SER A 148 20.69 -9.49 15.83
C SER A 148 20.65 -9.96 17.29
N GLY A 149 21.17 -11.17 17.54
CA GLY A 149 21.15 -11.84 18.84
C GLY A 149 19.86 -12.59 19.16
N SER A 150 18.90 -12.68 18.24
CA SER A 150 17.75 -13.58 18.39
C SER A 150 18.19 -15.05 18.46
N SER A 151 17.42 -15.85 19.20
CA SER A 151 17.61 -17.30 19.26
C SER A 151 16.41 -18.03 18.69
N PHE A 152 16.68 -19.02 17.82
CA PHE A 152 15.66 -19.86 17.19
C PHE A 152 15.84 -21.32 17.58
N GLY A 153 14.76 -22.10 17.50
CA GLY A 153 14.80 -23.54 17.66
C GLY A 153 13.66 -24.16 16.86
N GLY A 154 13.85 -25.41 16.42
CA GLY A 154 12.99 -26.06 15.43
C GLY A 154 13.77 -26.39 14.16
N ASP A 155 13.06 -26.94 13.17
CA ASP A 155 13.66 -27.41 11.92
C ASP A 155 13.80 -26.27 10.88
N SER A 156 13.06 -25.18 11.04
CA SER A 156 13.06 -24.00 10.15
C SER A 156 12.64 -22.72 10.88
N PHE A 157 12.86 -21.56 10.26
CA PHE A 157 12.30 -20.27 10.68
C PHE A 157 12.17 -19.27 9.53
N ALA A 158 11.20 -18.35 9.63
CA ALA A 158 10.97 -17.29 8.65
C ALA A 158 12.01 -16.16 8.78
N VAL A 159 12.34 -15.55 7.64
CA VAL A 159 13.23 -14.38 7.50
C VAL A 159 12.51 -13.35 6.63
N HIS A 160 12.47 -12.11 7.12
CA HIS A 160 11.81 -10.97 6.47
C HIS A 160 12.80 -9.84 6.23
N GLY A 161 12.54 -9.04 5.21
CA GLY A 161 13.34 -7.87 4.92
C GLY A 161 12.74 -6.96 3.85
N THR A 162 13.55 -6.00 3.41
CA THR A 162 13.25 -5.11 2.28
C THR A 162 14.32 -5.25 1.20
N ALA A 163 13.97 -5.04 -0.07
CA ALA A 163 14.90 -5.09 -1.19
C ALA A 163 14.51 -4.12 -2.32
N SER A 164 15.53 -3.50 -2.92
CA SER A 164 15.43 -2.51 -4.00
C SER A 164 16.64 -2.67 -4.93
N GLY A 165 16.52 -2.19 -6.17
CA GLY A 165 17.59 -2.26 -7.17
C GLY A 165 17.87 -3.64 -7.79
N VAL A 166 17.49 -4.73 -7.11
CA VAL A 166 17.79 -6.13 -7.45
C VAL A 166 17.49 -6.54 -8.90
N PHE A 167 18.45 -7.16 -9.56
CA PHE A 167 18.33 -7.62 -10.95
C PHE A 167 17.32 -8.77 -11.09
N GLU A 168 16.44 -8.69 -12.10
CA GLU A 168 15.30 -9.61 -12.31
C GLU A 168 14.40 -9.77 -11.05
N ASN A 169 14.46 -8.80 -10.13
CA ASN A 169 13.87 -8.83 -8.80
C ASN A 169 14.28 -10.06 -7.94
N SER A 170 15.45 -10.63 -8.21
CA SER A 170 15.94 -11.85 -7.55
C SER A 170 17.21 -11.60 -6.72
N PHE A 171 17.31 -12.28 -5.59
CA PHE A 171 18.48 -12.27 -4.71
C PHE A 171 18.55 -13.56 -3.89
N ILE A 172 19.64 -13.77 -3.17
CA ILE A 172 19.90 -14.97 -2.39
C ILE A 172 19.88 -14.63 -0.91
N VAL A 173 19.21 -15.46 -0.11
CA VAL A 173 19.30 -15.46 1.36
C VAL A 173 20.00 -16.75 1.78
N VAL A 174 21.03 -16.63 2.60
CA VAL A 174 21.88 -17.75 3.02
C VAL A 174 21.96 -17.80 4.54
N LEU A 175 21.84 -19.00 5.10
CA LEU A 175 22.15 -19.31 6.49
C LEU A 175 23.55 -19.92 6.56
N GLU A 176 24.49 -19.23 7.19
CA GLU A 176 25.91 -19.62 7.31
C GLU A 176 26.26 -19.96 8.78
N ALA A 177 26.94 -21.08 9.01
CA ALA A 177 27.52 -21.42 10.29
C ALA A 177 28.66 -20.46 10.67
N ALA A 178 29.03 -20.39 11.96
CA ALA A 178 30.14 -19.56 12.45
C ALA A 178 31.52 -19.83 11.80
N ASP A 179 31.71 -20.92 11.04
CA ASP A 179 32.93 -21.21 10.27
C ASP A 179 32.83 -20.86 8.77
N GLY A 180 31.71 -20.29 8.32
CA GLY A 180 31.41 -19.95 6.93
C GLY A 180 30.82 -21.09 6.11
N THR A 181 30.49 -22.24 6.72
CA THR A 181 29.78 -23.33 6.04
C THR A 181 28.32 -22.94 5.82
N VAL A 182 27.84 -22.98 4.58
CA VAL A 182 26.41 -22.83 4.27
C VAL A 182 25.62 -23.99 4.88
N ILE A 183 24.65 -23.67 5.74
CA ILE A 183 23.68 -24.59 6.35
C ILE A 183 22.49 -24.75 5.40
N ASP A 184 22.01 -23.63 4.85
CA ASP A 184 20.88 -23.56 3.93
C ASP A 184 20.92 -22.29 3.06
N GLN A 185 20.22 -22.28 1.93
CA GLN A 185 20.13 -21.13 1.02
C GLN A 185 18.82 -21.13 0.22
N GLU A 186 18.21 -19.95 0.08
CA GLU A 186 17.01 -19.75 -0.72
C GLU A 186 17.17 -18.62 -1.75
N ILE A 187 16.49 -18.77 -2.89
CA ILE A 187 16.43 -17.76 -3.95
C ILE A 187 15.10 -17.02 -3.84
N VAL A 188 15.15 -15.79 -3.36
CA VAL A 188 13.96 -14.96 -3.17
C VAL A 188 13.70 -14.15 -4.44
N THR A 189 12.47 -14.21 -4.95
CA THR A 189 12.00 -13.39 -6.06
C THR A 189 10.95 -12.42 -5.57
N ALA A 190 11.31 -11.16 -5.39
CA ALA A 190 10.38 -10.12 -4.99
C ALA A 190 9.43 -9.78 -6.15
N PHE A 191 8.12 -9.71 -5.91
CA PHE A 191 7.18 -9.26 -6.94
C PHE A 191 7.18 -7.73 -7.04
N ASN A 192 8.18 -7.17 -7.72
CA ASN A 192 8.32 -5.73 -7.93
C ASN A 192 8.21 -5.31 -9.42
N PRO A 193 7.04 -5.45 -10.06
CA PRO A 193 6.82 -5.00 -11.44
C PRO A 193 6.82 -3.47 -11.62
N PHE A 194 6.82 -2.68 -10.52
CA PHE A 194 6.66 -1.22 -10.56
C PHE A 194 7.83 -0.44 -9.94
N TYR A 195 8.98 -1.09 -9.76
CA TYR A 195 10.20 -0.47 -9.25
C TYR A 195 9.99 0.37 -7.97
N VAL A 196 9.11 -0.14 -7.11
CA VAL A 196 8.92 0.38 -5.75
C VAL A 196 10.22 0.11 -4.99
N ASP A 197 10.73 1.10 -4.28
CA ASP A 197 11.90 0.88 -3.41
C ASP A 197 11.47 0.32 -2.04
N GLU A 198 12.40 -0.37 -1.38
CA GLU A 198 12.19 -1.06 -0.10
C GLU A 198 11.10 -2.16 -0.11
N MET A 199 10.89 -2.83 -1.24
CA MET A 199 9.87 -3.88 -1.35
C MET A 199 10.04 -4.99 -0.31
N PRO A 200 8.96 -5.34 0.43
CA PRO A 200 9.01 -6.39 1.43
C PRO A 200 9.23 -7.75 0.78
N TRP A 201 9.93 -8.62 1.50
CA TRP A 201 10.14 -10.01 1.11
C TRP A 201 10.13 -10.94 2.32
N GLU A 202 9.78 -12.19 2.07
CA GLU A 202 9.76 -13.28 3.04
C GLU A 202 10.37 -14.55 2.41
N THR A 203 11.10 -15.31 3.23
CA THR A 203 11.50 -16.68 2.94
C THR A 203 11.57 -17.49 4.24
N GLU A 204 11.68 -18.80 4.14
CA GLU A 204 11.91 -19.70 5.27
C GLU A 204 13.28 -20.36 5.07
N LEU A 205 14.07 -20.49 6.14
CA LEU A 205 15.37 -21.18 6.10
C LEU A 205 15.34 -22.40 7.02
N GLU A 206 15.83 -23.53 6.53
CA GLU A 206 15.96 -24.77 7.28
C GLU A 206 17.21 -24.75 8.16
N THR A 207 17.08 -25.16 9.42
CA THR A 207 18.23 -25.28 10.33
C THR A 207 19.09 -26.50 10.03
N ASN A 208 18.55 -27.48 9.28
CA ASN A 208 19.21 -28.74 8.92
C ASN A 208 19.86 -29.48 10.12
N GLY A 209 19.29 -29.31 11.32
CA GLY A 209 19.80 -29.89 12.56
C GLY A 209 21.07 -29.21 13.12
N TYR A 210 21.49 -28.07 12.55
CA TYR A 210 22.58 -27.25 13.08
C TYR A 210 22.22 -26.66 14.46
N THR A 211 23.21 -26.49 15.33
CA THR A 211 23.08 -25.76 16.59
C THR A 211 24.35 -24.97 16.87
N GLY A 212 24.21 -23.71 17.28
CA GLY A 212 25.33 -22.79 17.48
C GLY A 212 25.05 -21.38 16.93
N GLU A 213 26.08 -20.55 16.92
CA GLU A 213 26.04 -19.21 16.30
C GLU A 213 26.00 -19.34 14.77
N ALA A 214 25.11 -18.59 14.13
CA ALA A 214 24.95 -18.54 12.68
C ALA A 214 24.77 -17.10 12.21
N THR A 215 25.10 -16.84 10.94
CA THR A 215 24.89 -15.57 10.26
C THR A 215 23.88 -15.78 9.13
N ILE A 216 22.85 -14.96 9.08
CA ILE A 216 22.02 -14.82 7.88
C ILE A 216 22.64 -13.73 7.03
N ARG A 217 22.81 -13.98 5.73
CA ARG A 217 23.19 -12.96 4.73
C ARG A 217 22.13 -12.89 3.65
N ALA A 218 21.78 -11.68 3.22
CA ALA A 218 21.02 -11.44 2.00
C ALA A 218 21.90 -10.65 1.03
N TYR A 219 21.98 -11.08 -0.23
CA TYR A 219 22.76 -10.40 -1.27
C TYR A 219 22.22 -10.69 -2.67
N ALA A 220 22.35 -9.71 -3.56
CA ALA A 220 22.14 -9.90 -4.99
C ALA A 220 23.47 -10.27 -5.70
N ILE A 221 23.38 -10.76 -6.93
CA ILE A 221 24.54 -10.92 -7.80
C ILE A 221 24.49 -9.84 -8.88
N SER A 222 25.51 -8.99 -8.93
CA SER A 222 25.63 -7.95 -9.95
C SER A 222 25.70 -8.61 -11.35
N PRO A 223 24.80 -8.24 -12.29
CA PRO A 223 24.81 -8.79 -13.64
C PRO A 223 26.00 -8.28 -14.48
N SER A 224 26.75 -7.29 -13.98
CA SER A 224 27.84 -6.63 -14.71
C SER A 224 29.20 -7.31 -14.52
N ASP A 225 29.46 -7.86 -13.33
CA ASP A 225 30.76 -8.42 -12.92
C ASP A 225 30.65 -9.69 -12.05
N GLY A 226 29.43 -10.11 -11.69
CA GLY A 226 29.17 -11.32 -10.88
C GLY A 226 29.56 -11.19 -9.41
N GLN A 227 29.79 -9.97 -8.90
CA GLN A 227 30.07 -9.77 -7.47
C GLN A 227 28.80 -9.83 -6.62
N GLU A 228 28.96 -10.15 -5.33
CA GLU A 228 27.88 -10.04 -4.34
C GLU A 228 27.62 -8.56 -4.00
N GLU A 229 26.37 -8.14 -4.11
CA GLU A 229 25.88 -6.84 -3.66
C GLU A 229 25.07 -7.04 -2.37
N PRO A 230 25.60 -6.66 -1.19
CA PRO A 230 25.00 -7.01 0.10
C PRO A 230 23.70 -6.22 0.36
N LEU A 231 22.62 -6.95 0.64
CA LEU A 231 21.33 -6.41 1.09
C LEU A 231 21.24 -6.37 2.62
N GLY A 232 21.82 -7.34 3.32
CA GLY A 232 21.76 -7.36 4.79
C GLY A 232 22.56 -8.51 5.42
N SER A 233 22.86 -8.38 6.71
CA SER A 233 23.43 -9.47 7.50
C SER A 233 23.03 -9.37 8.97
N VAL A 234 22.68 -10.51 9.58
CA VAL A 234 22.22 -10.62 10.96
C VAL A 234 22.83 -11.86 11.62
N ASN A 235 23.37 -11.71 12.84
CA ASN A 235 23.86 -12.83 13.63
C ASN A 235 22.76 -13.36 14.56
N ILE A 236 22.61 -14.67 14.63
CA ILE A 236 21.62 -15.38 15.45
C ILE A 236 22.22 -16.60 16.15
N THR A 237 21.51 -17.16 17.12
CA THR A 237 21.85 -18.44 17.75
C THR A 237 20.79 -19.49 17.42
N ILE A 238 21.17 -20.61 16.81
CA ILE A 238 20.28 -21.77 16.60
C ILE A 238 20.43 -22.72 17.78
N THR A 239 19.30 -23.06 18.38
CA THR A 239 19.17 -23.87 19.60
C THR A 239 18.42 -25.16 19.32
N VAL A 240 18.59 -26.16 20.17
CA VAL A 240 17.80 -27.40 20.11
C VAL A 240 16.32 -27.04 20.30
N ALA A 241 15.44 -27.58 19.44
CA ALA A 241 14.00 -27.37 19.53
C ALA A 241 13.47 -27.63 20.95
N ALA A 242 12.63 -26.71 21.45
CA ALA A 242 11.92 -26.89 22.71
C ALA A 242 10.82 -27.95 22.51
N GLY A 243 11.08 -29.17 22.95
CA GLY A 243 10.13 -30.28 22.98
C GLY A 243 9.17 -30.26 24.16
#